data_AF-X1EZ75-F1
#
_entry.id   AF-X1EZ75-F1
#
_cell.length_a   1.000
_cell.length_b   1.000
_cell.length_c   1.000
_cell.angle_alpha   90.00
_cell.angle_beta   90.00
_cell.angle_gamma   90.00
#
_symmetry.space_group_name_H-M   'P 1'
#
loop_
_entity.id
_entity.type
_entity.pdbx_description
1 polymer ?
#
loop_
_entity_poly.entity_id
_entity_poly.type
_entity_poly.pdbx_seq_one_letter_code
_entity_poly.pdbx_strand_id
1 'polypeptide(L)'
;MSVNIFDNYIQSISSKFSYIETSEMGYRADFEILLKGIFKLINVKRVDHDPKARQGNKPDFIVINKDVPILYIEAKDIGASLDKVEKSKQMARYFGYTNLVLTDYVEFRFYRNGLPYEEPIKIASYDLKNRIISPLSQNYEHAAKTLLDFTRSQKEPIKSGKHLSKIMGGKAQRIRDNIRHFLISDSAQNKELIHIYKAIKKMLVHDLTIDTFSDMYAQTLVYGLFVARYYDDSPDTFSRQEARDLVPASNPFLQHFFDHIAGPNFD
;
A
#
# COMPACT_ATOMS: atom_id res chain seq x y z
N MET A 1 -24.99 -11.95 8.31
CA MET A 1 -23.73 -11.97 9.08
C MET A 1 -23.00 -10.63 9.03
N SER A 2 -22.95 -9.95 7.87
CA SER A 2 -22.37 -8.60 7.73
C SER A 2 -23.16 -7.49 8.47
N VAL A 3 -24.49 -7.55 8.49
CA VAL A 3 -25.31 -6.47 9.08
C VAL A 3 -24.98 -6.23 10.57
N ASN A 4 -24.93 -7.30 11.37
CA ASN A 4 -24.64 -7.21 12.82
C ASN A 4 -23.25 -6.62 13.14
N ILE A 5 -22.22 -6.90 12.32
CA ILE A 5 -20.88 -6.33 12.58
C ILE A 5 -20.81 -4.83 12.32
N PHE A 6 -21.56 -4.32 11.33
CA PHE A 6 -21.63 -2.88 11.07
C PHE A 6 -22.48 -2.16 12.11
N ASP A 7 -23.58 -2.76 12.57
CA ASP A 7 -24.40 -2.17 13.64
C ASP A 7 -23.56 -1.97 14.91
N ASN A 8 -22.83 -3.01 15.34
CA ASN A 8 -21.93 -2.92 16.50
C ASN A 8 -20.81 -1.90 16.29
N TYR A 9 -20.24 -1.86 15.08
CA TYR A 9 -19.21 -0.90 14.72
C TYR A 9 -19.72 0.54 14.81
N ILE A 10 -20.85 0.85 14.16
CA ILE A 10 -21.45 2.18 14.19
C ILE A 10 -21.82 2.57 15.61
N GLN A 11 -22.39 1.67 16.41
CA GLN A 11 -22.70 1.94 17.81
C GLN A 11 -21.45 2.34 18.60
N SER A 12 -20.34 1.60 18.43
CA SER A 12 -19.09 1.87 19.13
C SER A 12 -18.48 3.22 18.74
N ILE A 13 -18.33 3.47 17.43
CA ILE A 13 -17.75 4.75 16.96
C ILE A 13 -18.68 5.93 17.26
N SER A 14 -20.01 5.76 17.28
CA SER A 14 -20.95 6.82 17.66
C SER A 14 -20.79 7.22 19.11
N SER A 15 -20.63 6.24 20.01
CA SER A 15 -20.37 6.51 21.43
C SER A 15 -19.04 7.25 21.62
N LYS A 16 -18.02 6.98 20.81
CA LYS A 16 -16.75 7.70 20.88
C LYS A 16 -16.84 9.09 20.27
N PHE A 17 -17.54 9.22 19.15
CA PHE A 17 -17.73 10.48 18.45
C PHE A 17 -18.51 11.49 19.28
N SER A 18 -19.40 11.08 20.20
CA SER A 18 -20.08 12.04 21.09
C SER A 18 -19.13 12.84 21.99
N TYR A 19 -17.92 12.33 22.24
CA TYR A 19 -16.88 13.04 23.00
C TYR A 19 -16.03 13.90 22.06
N ILE A 20 -15.80 15.17 22.42
CA ILE A 20 -15.09 16.13 21.55
C ILE A 20 -13.59 15.88 21.50
N GLU A 21 -13.05 15.25 22.53
CA GLU A 21 -11.64 14.92 22.71
C GLU A 21 -11.21 13.63 21.98
N THR A 22 -12.16 12.86 21.45
CA THR A 22 -11.86 11.65 20.69
C THR A 22 -11.09 12.01 19.43
N SER A 23 -9.82 11.61 19.39
CA SER A 23 -8.95 11.76 18.23
C SER A 23 -9.12 10.61 17.24
N GLU A 24 -8.54 10.75 16.05
CA GLU A 24 -8.47 9.71 15.02
C GLU A 24 -8.03 8.34 15.58
N MET A 25 -7.11 8.32 16.55
CA MET A 25 -6.61 7.09 17.17
C MET A 25 -7.71 6.33 17.92
N GLY A 26 -8.70 7.03 18.47
CA GLY A 26 -9.80 6.45 19.25
C GLY A 26 -10.65 5.46 18.46
N TYR A 27 -10.75 5.62 17.13
CA TYR A 27 -11.58 4.77 16.27
C TYR A 27 -10.84 3.55 15.70
N ARG A 28 -9.50 3.51 15.80
CA ARG A 28 -8.69 2.49 15.11
C ARG A 28 -9.00 1.06 15.56
N ALA A 29 -9.21 0.85 16.86
CA ALA A 29 -9.51 -0.47 17.42
C ALA A 29 -10.85 -1.02 16.90
N ASP A 30 -11.91 -0.21 16.88
CA ASP A 30 -13.22 -0.64 16.37
C ASP A 30 -13.16 -0.92 14.87
N PHE A 31 -12.41 -0.09 14.14
CA PHE A 31 -12.24 -0.26 12.71
C PHE A 31 -11.47 -1.55 12.37
N GLU A 32 -10.43 -1.88 13.14
CA GLU A 32 -9.73 -3.16 13.01
C GLU A 32 -10.67 -4.35 13.27
N ILE A 33 -11.55 -4.26 14.27
CA ILE A 33 -12.56 -5.30 14.55
C ILE A 33 -13.51 -5.47 13.37
N LEU A 34 -14.01 -4.37 12.80
CA LEU A 34 -14.84 -4.39 11.60
C LEU A 34 -14.12 -5.10 10.44
N LEU A 35 -12.90 -4.68 10.13
CA LEU A 35 -12.09 -5.26 9.06
C LEU A 35 -11.87 -6.76 9.28
N LYS A 36 -11.46 -7.17 10.50
CA LYS A 36 -11.29 -8.59 10.85
C LYS A 36 -12.59 -9.36 10.69
N GLY A 37 -13.72 -8.78 11.05
CA GLY A 37 -15.06 -9.36 10.85
C GLY A 37 -15.39 -9.61 9.38
N ILE A 38 -15.12 -8.62 8.52
CA ILE A 38 -15.36 -8.71 7.06
C ILE A 38 -14.41 -9.75 6.43
N PHE A 39 -13.10 -9.62 6.65
CA PHE A 39 -12.08 -10.44 6.00
C PHE A 39 -12.02 -11.89 6.50
N LYS A 40 -12.59 -12.19 7.67
CA LYS A 40 -12.80 -13.57 8.15
C LYS A 40 -13.61 -14.40 7.15
N LEU A 41 -14.53 -13.79 6.39
CA LEU A 41 -15.33 -14.46 5.35
C LEU A 41 -14.47 -15.09 4.24
N ILE A 42 -13.24 -14.60 4.06
CA ILE A 42 -12.29 -15.11 3.06
C ILE A 42 -11.07 -15.76 3.71
N ASN A 43 -11.19 -16.15 4.99
CA ASN A 43 -10.14 -16.73 5.82
C ASN A 43 -8.88 -15.84 5.96
N VAL A 44 -9.04 -14.52 5.86
CA VAL A 44 -7.97 -13.55 6.11
C VAL A 44 -8.18 -12.92 7.47
N LYS A 45 -7.25 -13.16 8.40
CA LYS A 45 -7.38 -12.77 9.81
C LYS A 45 -6.39 -11.67 10.24
N ARG A 46 -5.31 -11.50 9.48
CA ARG A 46 -4.26 -10.55 9.82
C ARG A 46 -4.60 -9.17 9.26
N VAL A 47 -4.95 -8.29 10.18
CA VAL A 47 -5.10 -6.85 9.96
C VAL A 47 -4.13 -6.20 10.94
N ASP A 48 -3.12 -5.52 10.42
CA ASP A 48 -2.15 -4.80 11.23
C ASP A 48 -2.52 -3.31 11.17
N HIS A 49 -2.80 -2.69 12.32
CA HIS A 49 -2.88 -1.22 12.44
C HIS A 49 -1.54 -0.70 12.98
N ASP A 50 -1.11 0.46 12.50
CA ASP A 50 0.19 1.05 12.88
C ASP A 50 1.35 0.02 12.93
N PRO A 51 1.61 -0.72 11.83
CA PRO A 51 2.63 -1.77 11.82
C PRO A 51 4.01 -1.14 12.03
N LYS A 52 4.49 -1.10 13.30
CA LYS A 52 5.76 -0.53 13.79
C LYS A 52 6.51 0.24 12.71
N ALA A 53 6.09 1.48 12.46
CA ALA A 53 6.79 2.35 11.54
C ALA A 53 8.02 2.95 12.25
N ARG A 54 9.21 2.46 11.89
CA ARG A 54 10.42 3.29 12.01
C ARG A 54 10.40 4.26 10.82
N GLN A 55 9.71 5.40 10.98
CA GLN A 55 9.70 6.58 10.11
C GLN A 55 8.92 6.52 8.76
N GLY A 56 7.63 6.87 8.82
CA GLY A 56 7.10 7.98 8.00
C GLY A 56 6.26 7.72 6.74
N ASN A 57 6.32 6.55 6.10
CA ASN A 57 5.67 6.37 4.77
C ASN A 57 4.87 5.05 4.61
N LYS A 58 4.05 4.67 5.59
CA LYS A 58 3.09 3.54 5.42
C LYS A 58 1.65 3.93 5.78
N PRO A 59 0.64 3.28 5.15
CA PRO A 59 -0.78 3.51 5.44
C PRO A 59 -1.13 3.02 6.84
N ASP A 60 -2.21 3.54 7.40
CA ASP A 60 -2.63 3.29 8.78
C ASP A 60 -2.98 1.82 9.06
N PHE A 61 -3.59 1.14 8.08
CA PHE A 61 -3.91 -0.29 8.17
C PHE A 61 -3.42 -1.07 6.96
N ILE A 62 -3.09 -2.33 7.21
CA ILE A 62 -2.72 -3.29 6.17
C ILE A 62 -3.46 -4.61 6.44
N VAL A 63 -4.15 -5.11 5.41
CA VAL A 63 -4.74 -6.46 5.41
C VAL A 63 -3.78 -7.40 4.71
N ILE A 64 -3.41 -8.50 5.37
CA ILE A 64 -2.36 -9.41 4.91
C ILE A 64 -2.92 -10.82 4.77
N ASN A 65 -2.73 -11.41 3.58
CA ASN A 65 -3.08 -12.79 3.29
C ASN A 65 -1.82 -13.59 2.98
N LYS A 66 -1.48 -14.60 3.80
CA LYS A 66 -0.27 -15.43 3.65
C LYS A 66 0.99 -14.58 3.37
N ASP A 67 1.20 -13.58 4.21
CA ASP A 67 2.31 -12.61 4.15
C ASP A 67 2.30 -11.62 2.98
N VAL A 68 1.30 -11.68 2.10
CA VAL A 68 1.10 -10.71 1.02
C VAL A 68 0.10 -9.64 1.46
N PRO A 69 0.48 -8.35 1.47
CA PRO A 69 -0.48 -7.25 1.65
C PRO A 69 -1.47 -7.21 0.48
N ILE A 70 -2.76 -7.36 0.77
CA ILE A 70 -3.83 -7.37 -0.24
C ILE A 70 -4.68 -6.09 -0.25
N LEU A 71 -4.64 -5.33 0.85
CA LEU A 71 -5.28 -4.04 0.99
C LEU A 71 -4.48 -3.14 1.91
N TYR A 72 -4.40 -1.88 1.53
CA TYR A 72 -3.88 -0.79 2.33
C TYR A 72 -5.00 0.19 2.62
N ILE A 73 -5.02 0.76 3.83
CA ILE A 73 -6.04 1.73 4.21
C ILE A 73 -5.37 2.92 4.87
N GLU A 74 -5.69 4.10 4.37
CA GLU A 74 -5.35 5.39 4.98
C GLU A 74 -6.63 5.91 5.65
N ALA A 75 -6.54 6.14 6.96
CA ALA A 75 -7.65 6.68 7.73
C ALA A 75 -7.42 8.16 8.04
N LYS A 76 -8.50 8.89 8.20
CA LYS A 76 -8.54 10.27 8.66
C LYS A 76 -9.61 10.38 9.72
N ASP A 77 -9.56 11.46 10.50
CA ASP A 77 -10.56 11.69 11.54
C ASP A 77 -11.97 11.91 10.93
N ILE A 78 -13.01 11.52 11.66
CA ILE A 78 -14.41 11.75 11.25
C ILE A 78 -14.63 13.26 11.17
N GLY A 79 -15.01 13.77 9.99
CA GLY A 79 -15.11 15.21 9.74
C GLY A 79 -13.98 15.82 8.94
N ALA A 80 -12.87 15.09 8.74
CA ALA A 80 -11.82 15.51 7.85
C ALA A 80 -12.30 15.47 6.39
N SER A 81 -11.91 16.48 5.59
CA SER A 81 -12.28 16.52 4.17
C SER A 81 -11.42 15.56 3.36
N LEU A 82 -11.99 14.42 2.97
CA LEU A 82 -11.34 13.46 2.07
C LEU A 82 -10.99 14.09 0.71
N ASP A 83 -11.83 15.00 0.19
CA ASP A 83 -11.55 15.73 -1.05
C ASP A 83 -10.27 16.58 -0.98
N LYS A 84 -9.96 17.16 0.19
CA LYS A 84 -8.71 17.90 0.39
C LYS A 84 -7.52 16.95 0.43
N VAL A 85 -7.69 15.78 1.04
CA VAL A 85 -6.65 14.72 1.08
C VAL A 85 -6.34 14.25 -0.35
N GLU A 86 -7.36 14.01 -1.17
CA GLU A 86 -7.24 13.68 -2.59
C GLU A 86 -6.56 14.76 -3.45
N LYS A 87 -6.57 16.01 -3.03
CA LYS A 87 -5.89 17.10 -3.75
C LYS A 87 -4.48 17.36 -3.23
N SER A 88 -4.10 16.69 -2.13
CA SER A 88 -2.81 16.90 -1.50
C SER A 88 -1.67 16.26 -2.30
N LYS A 89 -0.44 16.76 -2.09
CA LYS A 89 0.78 16.14 -2.64
C LYS A 89 0.96 14.69 -2.19
N GLN A 90 0.29 14.26 -1.12
CA GLN A 90 0.33 12.90 -0.61
C GLN A 90 -0.32 11.90 -1.58
N MET A 91 -1.19 12.35 -2.51
CA MET A 91 -1.80 11.48 -3.53
C MET A 91 -0.82 10.75 -4.43
N ALA A 92 0.35 11.32 -4.70
CA ALA A 92 1.35 10.65 -5.55
C ALA A 92 1.73 9.27 -4.99
N ARG A 93 1.61 9.08 -3.67
CA ARG A 93 1.91 7.82 -2.99
C ARG A 93 0.85 6.74 -3.24
N TYR A 94 -0.39 7.12 -3.57
CA TYR A 94 -1.48 6.16 -3.78
C TYR A 94 -1.22 5.27 -5.00
N PHE A 95 -0.51 5.79 -6.00
CA PHE A 95 -0.03 5.01 -7.16
C PHE A 95 0.96 3.89 -6.79
N GLY A 96 1.61 3.98 -5.62
CA GLY A 96 2.46 2.92 -5.09
C GLY A 96 1.71 1.75 -4.46
N TYR A 97 0.39 1.89 -4.24
CA TYR A 97 -0.47 0.87 -3.65
C TYR A 97 -1.41 0.29 -4.72
N THR A 98 -1.42 -1.04 -4.85
CA THR A 98 -2.31 -1.69 -5.83
C THR A 98 -3.77 -1.53 -5.45
N ASN A 99 -4.09 -1.79 -4.18
CA ASN A 99 -5.42 -1.63 -3.60
C ASN A 99 -5.29 -0.71 -2.38
N LEU A 100 -5.83 0.50 -2.47
CA LEU A 100 -5.86 1.45 -1.37
C LEU A 100 -7.30 1.89 -1.09
N VAL A 101 -7.64 2.00 0.18
CA VAL A 101 -8.87 2.65 0.63
C VAL A 101 -8.53 3.89 1.43
N LEU A 102 -9.12 5.02 1.08
CA LEU A 102 -9.13 6.23 1.91
C LEU A 102 -10.46 6.28 2.66
N THR A 103 -10.41 6.51 3.96
CA THR A 103 -11.62 6.56 4.79
C THR A 103 -11.52 7.59 5.89
N ASP A 104 -12.66 8.12 6.29
CA ASP A 104 -12.86 8.86 7.54
C ASP A 104 -13.62 8.01 8.57
N TYR A 105 -13.54 6.68 8.47
CA TYR A 105 -14.28 5.68 9.26
C TYR A 105 -15.76 5.49 8.89
N VAL A 106 -16.37 6.39 8.11
CA VAL A 106 -17.79 6.25 7.71
C VAL A 106 -18.03 6.39 6.21
N GLU A 107 -17.09 6.94 5.46
CA GLU A 107 -17.00 6.95 4.00
C GLU A 107 -15.77 6.16 3.54
N PHE A 108 -15.92 5.36 2.49
CA PHE A 108 -14.87 4.55 1.89
C PHE A 108 -14.67 4.92 0.43
N ARG A 109 -13.46 5.35 0.08
CA ARG A 109 -13.05 5.65 -1.30
C ARG A 109 -11.98 4.67 -1.75
N PHE A 110 -12.24 4.00 -2.86
CA PHE A 110 -11.42 2.89 -3.35
C PHE A 110 -10.53 3.35 -4.49
N TYR A 111 -9.22 3.10 -4.39
CA TYR A 111 -8.26 3.42 -5.46
C TYR A 111 -7.49 2.19 -5.88
N ARG A 112 -7.63 1.81 -7.14
CA ARG A 112 -6.78 0.82 -7.77
C ARG A 112 -5.64 1.51 -8.47
N ASN A 113 -4.40 1.23 -8.06
CA ASN A 113 -3.22 1.82 -8.66
C ASN A 113 -3.26 3.36 -8.72
N GLY A 114 -3.92 4.01 -7.76
CA GLY A 114 -4.08 5.47 -7.70
C GLY A 114 -5.21 6.06 -8.58
N LEU A 115 -6.01 5.25 -9.27
CA LEU A 115 -7.26 5.69 -9.91
C LEU A 115 -8.48 5.27 -9.09
N PRO A 116 -9.55 6.08 -9.03
CA PRO A 116 -10.81 5.67 -8.43
C PRO A 116 -11.32 4.36 -9.04
N TYR A 117 -11.72 3.43 -8.18
CA TYR A 117 -12.24 2.12 -8.58
C TYR A 117 -13.77 2.13 -8.75
N GLU A 118 -14.46 2.84 -7.85
CA GLU A 118 -15.91 3.04 -7.88
C GLU A 118 -16.29 4.30 -7.11
N GLU A 119 -17.58 4.63 -7.09
CA GLU A 119 -18.12 5.74 -6.31
C GLU A 119 -17.90 5.53 -4.80
N PRO A 120 -17.69 6.61 -4.01
CA PRO A 120 -17.56 6.50 -2.56
C PRO A 120 -18.75 5.81 -1.90
N ILE A 121 -18.48 4.86 -1.00
CA ILE A 121 -19.53 4.19 -0.22
C ILE A 121 -19.58 4.80 1.19
N LYS A 122 -20.74 5.33 1.57
CA LYS A 122 -20.98 5.83 2.93
C LYS A 122 -21.80 4.84 3.74
N ILE A 123 -21.29 4.41 4.88
CA ILE A 123 -22.02 3.55 5.82
C ILE A 123 -22.73 4.36 6.92
N ALA A 124 -22.38 5.64 7.07
CA ALA A 124 -23.07 6.57 7.95
C ALA A 124 -22.86 8.02 7.47
N SER A 125 -23.70 8.92 7.95
CA SER A 125 -23.47 10.36 7.92
C SER A 125 -23.13 10.87 9.32
N TYR A 126 -22.43 12.00 9.43
CA TYR A 126 -22.11 12.60 10.72
C TYR A 126 -22.52 14.08 10.78
N ASP A 127 -22.82 14.56 11.98
CA ASP A 127 -23.02 15.96 12.33
C ASP A 127 -21.94 16.38 13.33
N LEU A 128 -21.02 17.23 12.91
CA LEU A 128 -19.91 17.70 13.76
C LEU A 128 -20.38 18.62 14.89
N LYS A 129 -21.48 19.37 14.69
CA LYS A 129 -21.99 20.34 15.68
C LYS A 129 -22.69 19.61 16.82
N ASN A 130 -23.54 18.65 16.46
CA ASN A 130 -24.31 17.87 17.44
C ASN A 130 -23.56 16.61 17.90
N ARG A 131 -22.44 16.27 17.26
CA ARG A 131 -21.62 15.07 17.52
C ARG A 131 -22.43 13.78 17.44
N ILE A 132 -23.23 13.67 16.37
CA ILE A 132 -24.09 12.51 16.09
C ILE A 132 -23.61 11.82 14.82
N ILE A 133 -23.59 10.48 14.84
CA ILE A 133 -23.45 9.64 13.65
C ILE A 133 -24.82 8.98 13.38
N SER A 134 -25.30 9.09 12.14
CA SER A 134 -26.56 8.49 11.69
C SER A 134 -26.25 7.35 10.73
N PRO A 135 -26.65 6.10 11.04
CA PRO A 135 -26.35 4.93 10.21
C PRO A 135 -27.04 5.00 8.84
N LEU A 136 -26.36 4.49 7.81
CA LEU A 136 -26.89 4.22 6.48
C LEU A 136 -26.83 2.70 6.23
N SER A 137 -27.63 1.96 6.98
CA SER A 137 -27.57 0.48 7.04
C SER A 137 -27.82 -0.22 5.70
N GLN A 138 -28.53 0.43 4.78
CA GLN A 138 -28.72 -0.04 3.41
C GLN A 138 -27.40 -0.23 2.64
N ASN A 139 -26.31 0.42 3.05
CA ASN A 139 -25.01 0.35 2.38
C ASN A 139 -24.05 -0.67 3.00
N TYR A 140 -24.38 -1.29 4.13
CA TYR A 140 -23.45 -2.19 4.85
C TYR A 140 -23.05 -3.42 4.04
N GLU A 141 -24.02 -4.07 3.39
CA GLU A 141 -23.74 -5.24 2.57
C GLU A 141 -22.89 -4.87 1.36
N HIS A 142 -23.21 -3.75 0.70
CA HIS A 142 -22.44 -3.24 -0.43
C HIS A 142 -21.00 -2.92 -0.03
N ALA A 143 -20.80 -2.20 1.08
CA ALA A 143 -19.47 -1.87 1.60
C ALA A 143 -18.64 -3.13 1.91
N ALA A 144 -19.25 -4.11 2.59
CA ALA A 144 -18.59 -5.38 2.90
C ALA A 144 -18.16 -6.12 1.63
N LYS A 145 -19.08 -6.23 0.67
CA LYS A 145 -18.84 -6.94 -0.59
C LYS A 145 -17.77 -6.24 -1.42
N THR A 146 -17.84 -4.92 -1.56
CA THR A 146 -16.82 -4.13 -2.26
C THR A 146 -15.46 -4.35 -1.62
N LEU A 147 -15.31 -4.24 -0.29
CA LEU A 147 -14.03 -4.47 0.39
C LEU A 147 -13.43 -5.84 0.05
N LEU A 148 -14.26 -6.90 0.03
CA LEU A 148 -13.82 -8.24 -0.32
C LEU A 148 -13.45 -8.36 -1.81
N ASP A 149 -14.32 -7.94 -2.71
CA ASP A 149 -14.13 -8.05 -4.16
C ASP A 149 -12.96 -7.21 -4.66
N PHE A 150 -12.77 -6.03 -4.05
CA PHE A 150 -11.65 -5.14 -4.30
C PHE A 150 -10.31 -5.84 -4.00
N THR A 151 -10.21 -6.65 -2.94
CA THR A 151 -8.96 -7.39 -2.67
C THR A 151 -8.71 -8.58 -3.58
N ARG A 152 -9.76 -9.13 -4.20
CA ARG A 152 -9.69 -10.33 -5.06
C ARG A 152 -9.41 -10.00 -6.52
N SER A 153 -9.90 -8.86 -6.99
CA SER A 153 -9.83 -8.49 -8.40
C SER A 153 -8.50 -7.83 -8.72
N GLN A 154 -7.76 -8.39 -9.69
CA GLN A 154 -6.70 -7.67 -10.43
C GLN A 154 -7.05 -7.61 -11.93
N LYS A 155 -8.34 -7.55 -12.26
CA LYS A 155 -8.81 -7.87 -13.62
C LYS A 155 -8.65 -6.77 -14.67
N GLU A 156 -8.32 -5.54 -14.28
CA GLU A 156 -8.26 -4.45 -15.25
C GLU A 156 -6.82 -4.23 -15.74
N PRO A 157 -6.53 -4.52 -17.03
CA PRO A 157 -5.23 -4.25 -17.61
C PRO A 157 -4.98 -2.74 -17.66
N ILE A 158 -3.73 -2.33 -17.44
CA ILE A 158 -3.31 -0.93 -17.53
C ILE A 158 -3.25 -0.54 -19.01
N LYS A 159 -4.16 0.33 -19.45
CA LYS A 159 -4.31 0.70 -20.87
C LYS A 159 -3.56 1.98 -21.29
N SER A 160 -2.78 2.59 -20.41
CA SER A 160 -2.12 3.88 -20.67
C SER A 160 -0.70 3.90 -20.13
N GLY A 161 0.27 4.23 -20.99
CA GLY A 161 1.67 4.42 -20.60
C GLY A 161 1.86 5.53 -19.54
N LYS A 162 1.06 6.61 -19.61
CA LYS A 162 1.06 7.67 -18.60
C LYS A 162 0.54 7.17 -17.25
N HIS A 163 -0.42 6.26 -17.24
CA HIS A 163 -0.90 5.66 -16.00
C HIS A 163 0.14 4.69 -15.44
N LEU A 164 0.70 3.82 -16.29
CA LEU A 164 1.78 2.91 -15.94
C LEU A 164 2.97 3.63 -15.32
N SER A 165 3.43 4.74 -15.92
CA SER A 165 4.57 5.50 -15.39
C SER A 165 4.32 6.10 -14.01
N LYS A 166 3.09 6.53 -13.70
CA LYS A 166 2.71 6.97 -12.34
C LYS A 166 2.77 5.81 -11.34
N ILE A 167 2.27 4.63 -11.72
CA ILE A 167 2.32 3.43 -10.88
C ILE A 167 3.77 3.05 -10.60
N MET A 168 4.60 2.98 -11.63
CA MET A 168 6.02 2.69 -11.53
C MET A 168 6.73 3.68 -10.61
N GLY A 169 6.48 4.99 -10.78
CA GLY A 169 7.02 6.04 -9.91
C GLY A 169 6.60 5.88 -8.45
N GLY A 170 5.33 5.57 -8.20
CA GLY A 170 4.83 5.29 -6.85
C GLY A 170 5.48 4.06 -6.22
N LYS A 171 5.66 2.98 -6.98
CA LYS A 171 6.35 1.77 -6.51
C LYS A 171 7.84 2.04 -6.25
N ALA A 172 8.52 2.78 -7.14
CA ALA A 172 9.91 3.18 -6.97
C ALA A 172 10.11 4.00 -5.68
N GLN A 173 9.24 4.98 -5.42
CA GLN A 173 9.29 5.76 -4.18
C GLN A 173 9.19 4.87 -2.94
N ARG A 174 8.27 3.90 -2.93
CA ARG A 174 8.13 2.95 -1.81
C ARG A 174 9.36 2.06 -1.62
N ILE A 175 9.93 1.55 -2.72
CA ILE A 175 11.16 0.75 -2.67
C ILE A 175 12.30 1.59 -2.10
N ARG A 176 12.51 2.81 -2.63
CA ARG A 176 13.53 3.74 -2.15
C ARG A 176 13.40 3.99 -0.66
N ASP A 177 12.20 4.29 -0.18
CA ASP A 177 11.98 4.61 1.22
C ASP A 177 12.24 3.38 2.12
N ASN A 178 11.90 2.17 1.66
CA ASN A 178 12.25 0.92 2.36
C ASN A 178 13.77 0.68 2.40
N ILE A 179 14.47 0.85 1.27
CA ILE A 179 15.93 0.68 1.18
C ILE A 179 16.64 1.66 2.11
N ARG A 180 16.23 2.93 2.08
CA ARG A 180 16.74 3.97 2.98
C ARG A 180 16.58 3.56 4.43
N HIS A 181 15.39 3.09 4.80
CA HIS A 181 15.12 2.61 6.16
C HIS A 181 16.04 1.43 6.53
N PHE A 182 16.16 0.42 5.67
CA PHE A 182 16.99 -0.75 5.93
C PHE A 182 18.47 -0.39 6.11
N LEU A 183 18.99 0.55 5.33
CA LEU A 183 20.38 1.02 5.45
C LEU A 183 20.65 1.81 6.73
N ILE A 184 19.65 2.50 7.27
CA ILE A 184 19.77 3.25 8.53
C ILE A 184 19.56 2.33 9.74
N SER A 185 18.72 1.30 9.60
CA SER A 185 18.44 0.35 10.68
C SER A 185 19.54 -0.69 10.81
N ASP A 186 20.20 -0.74 11.97
CA ASP A 186 21.19 -1.77 12.27
C ASP A 186 20.48 -3.09 12.61
N SER A 187 20.31 -3.94 11.59
CA SER A 187 19.74 -5.28 11.68
C SER A 187 20.65 -6.26 10.95
N ALA A 188 20.84 -7.44 11.53
CA ALA A 188 21.62 -8.50 10.92
C ALA A 188 21.09 -8.92 9.53
N GLN A 189 19.79 -8.74 9.29
CA GLN A 189 19.12 -9.03 8.01
C GLN A 189 19.47 -8.04 6.89
N ASN A 190 20.02 -6.85 7.23
CA ASN A 190 20.32 -5.81 6.24
C ASN A 190 21.79 -5.80 5.80
N LYS A 191 22.61 -6.73 6.29
CA LYS A 191 24.08 -6.73 6.11
C LYS A 191 24.49 -6.73 4.65
N GLU A 192 23.81 -7.49 3.81
CA GLU A 192 24.13 -7.59 2.38
C GLU A 192 23.89 -6.26 1.66
N LEU A 193 22.71 -5.65 1.86
CA LEU A 193 22.38 -4.34 1.31
C LEU A 193 23.37 -3.26 1.78
N ILE A 194 23.77 -3.28 3.05
CA ILE A 194 24.78 -2.38 3.62
C ILE A 194 26.16 -2.65 2.98
N HIS A 195 26.51 -3.90 2.73
CA HIS A 195 27.78 -4.27 2.09
C HIS A 195 27.86 -3.73 0.67
N ILE A 196 26.80 -3.86 -0.12
CA ILE A 196 26.71 -3.35 -1.49
C ILE A 196 26.84 -1.83 -1.50
N TYR A 197 26.09 -1.14 -0.64
CA TYR A 197 26.19 0.31 -0.50
C TYR A 197 27.65 0.74 -0.23
N LYS A 198 28.32 0.08 0.72
CA LYS A 198 29.73 0.37 1.06
C LYS A 198 30.68 0.05 -0.09
N ALA A 199 30.46 -1.04 -0.82
CA ALA A 199 31.29 -1.45 -1.94
C ALA A 199 31.20 -0.44 -3.10
N ILE A 200 29.98 -0.07 -3.52
CA ILE A 200 29.76 0.93 -4.58
C ILE A 200 30.34 2.28 -4.16
N LYS A 201 30.11 2.70 -2.91
CA LYS A 201 30.68 3.95 -2.40
C LYS A 201 32.21 3.95 -2.44
N LYS A 202 32.85 2.84 -2.05
CA LYS A 202 34.31 2.73 -2.03
C LYS A 202 34.92 2.66 -3.43
N MET A 203 34.28 1.94 -4.35
CA MET A 203 34.88 1.58 -5.65
C MET A 203 34.49 2.50 -6.81
N LEU A 204 33.31 3.14 -6.75
CA LEU A 204 32.75 3.86 -7.89
C LEU A 204 32.44 5.33 -7.59
N VAL A 205 31.76 5.61 -6.47
CA VAL A 205 31.24 6.96 -6.17
C VAL A 205 31.49 7.32 -4.70
N HIS A 206 32.62 7.99 -4.42
CA HIS A 206 33.09 8.24 -3.06
C HIS A 206 32.11 9.06 -2.20
N ASP A 207 31.40 10.00 -2.81
CA ASP A 207 30.43 10.90 -2.19
C ASP A 207 28.99 10.33 -2.15
N LEU A 208 28.81 9.05 -2.47
CA LEU A 208 27.50 8.41 -2.51
C LEU A 208 26.78 8.46 -1.14
N THR A 209 25.63 9.13 -1.12
CA THR A 209 24.75 9.22 0.05
C THR A 209 23.77 8.04 0.10
N ILE A 210 23.22 7.75 1.28
CA ILE A 210 22.17 6.73 1.44
C ILE A 210 20.94 7.09 0.59
N ASP A 211 20.56 8.37 0.55
CA ASP A 211 19.42 8.86 -0.22
C ASP A 211 19.61 8.62 -1.73
N THR A 212 20.78 9.02 -2.26
CA THR A 212 21.12 8.82 -3.67
C THR A 212 21.21 7.33 -4.03
N PHE A 213 21.85 6.52 -3.19
CA PHE A 213 21.92 5.07 -3.42
C PHE A 213 20.53 4.43 -3.42
N SER A 214 19.68 4.78 -2.46
CA SER A 214 18.32 4.22 -2.35
C SER A 214 17.48 4.57 -3.58
N ASP A 215 17.63 5.79 -4.08
CA ASP A 215 16.90 6.27 -5.27
C ASP A 215 17.38 5.56 -6.54
N MET A 216 18.70 5.47 -6.74
CA MET A 216 19.31 4.73 -7.85
C MET A 216 18.90 3.26 -7.84
N TYR A 217 18.95 2.61 -6.67
CA TYR A 217 18.56 1.21 -6.49
C TYR A 217 17.10 0.99 -6.89
N ALA A 218 16.19 1.83 -6.39
CA ALA A 218 14.77 1.72 -6.68
C ALA A 218 14.44 1.96 -8.17
N GLN A 219 15.06 2.97 -8.78
CA GLN A 219 14.88 3.27 -10.20
C GLN A 219 15.39 2.12 -11.08
N THR A 220 16.57 1.58 -10.76
CA THR A 220 17.18 0.46 -11.49
C THR A 220 16.30 -0.79 -11.42
N LEU A 221 15.78 -1.11 -10.23
CA LEU A 221 14.86 -2.25 -10.05
C LEU A 221 13.58 -2.09 -10.86
N VAL A 222 12.91 -0.94 -10.75
CA VAL A 222 11.63 -0.70 -11.43
C VAL A 222 11.81 -0.66 -12.95
N TYR A 223 12.88 -0.01 -13.44
CA TYR A 223 13.19 0.03 -14.85
C TYR A 223 13.54 -1.35 -15.40
N GLY A 224 14.42 -2.11 -14.71
CA GLY A 224 14.79 -3.45 -15.15
C GLY A 224 13.61 -4.41 -15.18
N LEU A 225 12.70 -4.36 -14.19
CA LEU A 225 11.47 -5.16 -14.21
C LEU A 225 10.54 -4.79 -15.37
N PHE A 226 10.45 -3.50 -15.69
CA PHE A 226 9.67 -3.05 -16.86
C PHE A 226 10.29 -3.57 -18.16
N VAL A 227 11.61 -3.48 -18.30
CA VAL A 227 12.32 -3.98 -19.48
C VAL A 227 12.15 -5.50 -19.62
N ALA A 228 12.38 -6.25 -18.55
CA ALA A 228 12.17 -7.70 -18.55
C ALA A 228 10.74 -8.07 -18.95
N ARG A 229 9.74 -7.38 -18.38
CA ARG A 229 8.34 -7.61 -18.72
C ARG A 229 7.96 -7.17 -20.14
N TYR A 230 8.68 -6.20 -20.71
CA TYR A 230 8.48 -5.76 -22.09
C TYR A 230 8.94 -6.82 -23.11
N TYR A 231 9.96 -7.62 -22.76
CA TYR A 231 10.47 -8.72 -23.58
C TYR A 231 9.86 -10.09 -23.24
N ASP A 232 8.84 -10.11 -22.37
CA ASP A 232 8.21 -11.34 -21.92
C ASP A 232 7.06 -11.75 -22.84
N ASP A 233 7.13 -12.97 -23.36
CA ASP A 233 6.11 -13.57 -24.21
C ASP A 233 5.00 -14.29 -23.42
N SER A 234 5.09 -14.32 -22.07
CA SER A 234 4.13 -14.97 -21.17
C SER A 234 3.23 -13.94 -20.44
N PRO A 235 2.09 -13.52 -21.02
CA PRO A 235 1.28 -12.44 -20.44
C PRO A 235 0.60 -12.81 -19.12
N ASP A 236 0.41 -14.10 -18.81
CA ASP A 236 -0.36 -14.55 -17.65
C ASP A 236 0.50 -14.78 -16.39
N THR A 237 1.82 -14.93 -16.54
CA THR A 237 2.75 -15.24 -15.45
C THR A 237 3.94 -14.30 -15.48
N PHE A 238 4.55 -14.04 -14.32
CA PHE A 238 5.85 -13.39 -14.27
C PHE A 238 6.56 -13.77 -12.97
N SER A 239 7.69 -14.42 -13.11
CA SER A 239 8.49 -14.98 -12.02
C SER A 239 9.75 -14.15 -11.80
N ARG A 240 10.36 -14.35 -10.63
CA ARG A 240 11.66 -13.74 -10.31
C ARG A 240 12.76 -14.21 -11.27
N GLN A 241 12.68 -15.44 -11.75
CA GLN A 241 13.63 -16.00 -12.71
C GLN A 241 13.47 -15.32 -14.08
N GLU A 242 12.24 -15.17 -14.57
CA GLU A 242 11.97 -14.40 -15.81
C GLU A 242 12.43 -12.96 -15.71
N ALA A 243 12.23 -12.31 -14.56
CA ALA A 243 12.73 -10.96 -14.32
C ALA A 243 14.25 -10.82 -14.46
N ARG A 244 15.02 -11.90 -14.26
CA ARG A 244 16.46 -11.94 -14.47
C ARG A 244 16.81 -12.28 -15.92
N ASP A 245 16.20 -13.34 -16.46
CA ASP A 245 16.57 -13.92 -17.75
C ASP A 245 16.16 -13.04 -18.93
N LEU A 246 15.08 -12.26 -18.78
CA LEU A 246 14.54 -11.40 -19.84
C LEU A 246 15.16 -9.99 -19.85
N VAL A 247 16.08 -9.68 -18.94
CA VAL A 247 16.86 -8.44 -19.02
C VAL A 247 17.85 -8.56 -20.19
N PRO A 248 17.85 -7.64 -21.16
CA PRO A 248 18.72 -7.73 -22.33
C PRO A 248 20.20 -7.79 -21.97
N ALA A 249 20.91 -8.76 -22.54
CA ALA A 249 22.37 -8.91 -22.38
C ALA A 249 23.17 -7.69 -22.88
N SER A 250 22.56 -6.84 -23.72
CA SER A 250 23.13 -5.56 -24.14
C SER A 250 23.24 -4.52 -23.01
N ASN A 251 22.68 -4.80 -21.83
CA ASN A 251 22.84 -4.00 -20.63
C ASN A 251 23.47 -4.82 -19.48
N PRO A 252 24.81 -4.99 -19.48
CA PRO A 252 25.52 -5.80 -18.49
C PRO A 252 25.30 -5.32 -17.05
N PHE A 253 25.11 -4.01 -16.85
CA PHE A 253 24.84 -3.45 -15.52
C PHE A 253 23.51 -3.95 -14.96
N LEU A 254 22.42 -3.92 -15.75
CA LEU A 254 21.13 -4.46 -15.31
C LEU A 254 21.21 -5.97 -15.08
N GLN A 255 21.91 -6.71 -15.94
CA GLN A 255 22.08 -8.15 -15.76
C GLN A 255 22.74 -8.47 -14.42
N HIS A 256 23.88 -7.83 -14.10
CA HIS A 256 24.55 -8.01 -12.82
C HIS A 256 23.70 -7.57 -11.62
N PHE A 257 22.92 -6.49 -11.76
CA PHE A 257 22.00 -6.07 -10.71
C PHE A 257 20.93 -7.13 -10.44
N PHE A 258 20.32 -7.69 -11.50
CA PHE A 258 19.30 -8.73 -11.40
C PHE A 258 19.87 -10.09 -10.96
N ASP A 259 21.11 -10.42 -11.34
CA ASP A 259 21.84 -11.56 -10.78
C ASP A 259 21.95 -11.48 -9.26
N HIS A 260 22.17 -10.26 -8.74
CA HIS A 260 22.32 -10.05 -7.31
C HIS A 260 20.98 -10.17 -6.55
N ILE A 261 19.87 -9.64 -7.08
CA ILE A 261 18.56 -9.63 -6.38
C ILE A 261 17.66 -10.84 -6.68
N ALA A 262 17.97 -11.57 -7.75
CA ALA A 262 17.13 -12.63 -8.31
C ALA A 262 17.93 -13.87 -8.74
N GLY A 263 19.24 -13.89 -8.49
CA GLY A 263 20.09 -15.03 -8.79
C GLY A 263 19.95 -16.20 -7.80
N PRO A 264 20.67 -17.30 -8.05
CA PRO A 264 20.51 -18.57 -7.34
C PRO A 264 20.99 -18.52 -5.88
N ASN A 265 21.73 -17.45 -5.53
CA ASN A 265 22.29 -17.23 -4.20
C ASN A 265 21.39 -16.35 -3.32
N PHE A 266 20.19 -15.98 -3.79
CA PHE A 266 19.26 -15.12 -3.08
C PHE A 266 18.23 -15.97 -2.32
N ASP A 267 18.56 -16.33 -1.07
CA ASP A 267 17.67 -17.04 -0.12
C ASP A 267 16.77 -16.06 0.66
#